data_AF-A0A7K9BGF6-F1
#
_entry.id   AF-A0A7K9BGF6-F1
#
_cell.length_a   1.000
_cell.length_b   1.000
_cell.length_c   1.000
_cell.angle_alpha   90.00
_cell.angle_beta   90.00
_cell.angle_gamma   90.00
#
_symmetry.space_group_name_H-M   'P 1'
#
loop_
_entity.id
_entity.type
_entity.pdbx_description
1 polymer ?
#
loop_
_entity_poly.entity_id
_entity_poly.type
_entity_poly.pdbx_seq_one_letter_code
_entity_poly.pdbx_strand_id
1 'polypeptide(L)'
;VAKTSLSSPPWPEVKLPDPVEEAKYHAEVVQKVNEMIATGQYGRLFAVVHFASKQWKVTSEDLIMMDNVLEAECGDRIRMEKVLLVGADDFTLIGRPLLGKDLVRVEATVIEKTESWPKINMRFQKRRNYQRKRIIVNPQTVLRINTIDIFPSLS
;
A
#
# COMPACT_ATOMS: atom_id res chain seq x y z
N VAL A 1 5.00 34.90 35.59
CA VAL A 1 6.31 35.26 34.97
C VAL A 1 6.04 36.33 33.92
N ALA A 2 6.85 37.39 33.85
CA ALA A 2 6.68 38.42 32.83
C ALA A 2 6.86 37.81 31.44
N LYS A 3 6.07 38.26 30.46
CA LYS A 3 6.15 37.75 29.10
C LYS A 3 7.46 38.21 28.45
N THR A 4 8.37 37.28 28.21
CA THR A 4 9.67 37.50 27.56
C THR A 4 9.83 36.51 26.40
N SER A 5 10.90 36.65 25.62
CA SER A 5 11.23 35.72 24.55
C SER A 5 11.45 34.27 25.01
N LEU A 6 11.65 34.05 26.32
CA LEU A 6 11.87 32.74 26.92
C LEU A 6 10.78 32.34 27.93
N SER A 7 9.73 33.16 28.11
CA SER A 7 8.69 32.90 29.12
C SER A 7 7.71 31.80 28.71
N SER A 8 7.60 31.53 27.41
CA SER A 8 6.80 30.45 26.84
C SER A 8 7.57 29.80 25.70
N PRO A 9 7.28 28.54 25.37
CA PRO A 9 7.83 27.92 24.17
C PRO A 9 7.54 28.77 22.92
N PRO A 10 8.37 28.65 21.87
CA PRO A 10 8.18 29.40 20.63
C PRO A 10 6.96 28.93 19.83
N TRP A 11 6.40 27.75 20.14
CA TRP A 11 5.18 27.23 19.51
C TRP A 11 3.92 27.67 20.28
N PRO A 12 2.79 27.85 19.57
CA PRO A 12 1.51 28.19 20.20
C PRO A 12 1.02 27.04 21.07
N GLU A 13 0.30 27.39 22.14
CA GLU A 13 -0.43 26.42 22.94
C GLU A 13 -1.68 25.97 22.17
N VAL A 14 -1.79 24.66 21.93
CA VAL A 14 -2.93 24.05 21.20
C VAL A 14 -3.79 23.31 22.21
N LYS A 15 -5.09 23.63 22.23
CA LYS A 15 -6.09 22.91 23.04
C LYS A 15 -6.80 21.90 22.14
N LEU A 16 -6.83 20.65 22.58
CA LEU A 16 -7.59 19.61 21.91
C LEU A 16 -9.10 19.77 22.20
N PRO A 17 -9.97 19.41 21.25
CA PRO A 17 -11.41 19.34 21.49
C PRO A 17 -11.80 18.30 22.57
N ASP A 18 -13.03 18.40 23.05
CA ASP A 18 -13.56 17.47 24.04
C ASP A 18 -13.82 16.09 23.41
N PRO A 19 -13.45 14.98 24.09
CA PRO A 19 -13.49 13.65 23.49
C PRO A 19 -14.89 13.17 23.12
N VAL A 20 -15.92 13.66 23.82
CA VAL A 20 -17.33 13.31 23.56
C VAL A 20 -17.83 13.98 22.28
N GLU A 21 -17.41 15.21 22.01
CA GLU A 21 -17.76 15.93 20.79
C GLU A 21 -17.01 15.36 19.59
N GLU A 22 -15.72 15.06 19.74
CA GLU A 22 -14.92 14.40 18.69
C GLU A 22 -15.51 13.04 18.29
N ALA A 23 -15.93 12.22 19.26
CA ALA A 23 -16.51 10.91 18.97
C ALA A 23 -17.77 11.01 18.10
N LYS A 24 -18.63 12.01 18.35
CA LYS A 24 -19.82 12.28 17.52
C LYS A 24 -19.43 12.74 16.13
N TYR A 25 -18.50 13.70 16.04
CA TYR A 25 -18.01 14.20 14.76
C TYR A 25 -17.38 13.08 13.90
N HIS A 26 -16.57 12.21 14.50
CA HIS A 26 -16.00 11.04 13.82
C HIS A 26 -17.08 10.10 13.29
N ALA A 27 -18.10 9.78 14.10
CA ALA A 27 -19.20 8.93 13.67
C ALA A 27 -19.97 9.54 12.48
N GLU A 28 -20.24 10.85 12.51
CA GLU A 28 -20.90 11.57 11.40
C GLU A 28 -20.07 11.53 10.10
N VAL A 29 -18.75 11.71 10.20
CA VAL A 29 -17.85 11.63 9.04
C VAL A 29 -17.81 10.22 8.47
N VAL A 30 -17.73 9.19 9.33
CA VAL A 30 -17.73 7.78 8.90
C VAL A 30 -19.04 7.43 8.20
N GLN A 31 -20.18 7.88 8.72
CA GLN A 31 -21.48 7.67 8.08
C GLN A 31 -21.54 8.30 6.68
N LYS A 32 -21.10 9.56 6.53
CA LYS A 32 -21.04 10.24 5.22
C LYS A 32 -20.18 9.48 4.21
N VAL A 33 -19.01 8.99 4.64
CA VAL A 33 -18.13 8.18 3.76
C VAL A 33 -18.80 6.85 3.40
N ASN A 34 -19.46 6.20 4.35
CA ASN A 34 -20.18 4.95 4.07
C ASN A 34 -21.33 5.16 3.06
N GLU A 35 -22.04 6.28 3.14
CA GLU A 35 -23.06 6.67 2.17
C GLU A 35 -22.47 6.94 0.77
N MET A 36 -21.33 7.62 0.67
CA MET A 36 -20.62 7.83 -0.60
C MET A 36 -20.19 6.50 -1.25
N ILE A 37 -19.71 5.54 -0.43
CA ILE A 37 -19.35 4.20 -0.90
C ILE A 37 -20.60 3.43 -1.36
N ALA A 38 -21.68 3.46 -0.57
CA ALA A 38 -22.93 2.76 -0.88
C ALA A 38 -23.61 3.30 -2.15
N THR A 39 -23.52 4.62 -2.39
CA THR A 39 -24.05 5.27 -3.60
C THR A 39 -23.12 5.13 -4.82
N GLY A 40 -21.91 4.59 -4.65
CA GLY A 40 -20.93 4.47 -5.72
C GLY A 40 -20.34 5.81 -6.19
N GLN A 41 -20.44 6.86 -5.37
CA GLN A 41 -19.91 8.19 -5.65
C GLN A 41 -18.40 8.24 -5.39
N TYR A 42 -17.65 7.43 -6.14
CA TYR A 42 -16.20 7.47 -6.12
C TYR A 42 -15.64 7.23 -7.52
N GLY A 43 -14.54 7.92 -7.82
CA GLY A 43 -13.79 7.75 -9.06
C GLY A 43 -12.87 6.53 -9.02
N ARG A 44 -11.75 6.61 -9.76
CA ARG A 44 -10.74 5.57 -9.76
C ARG A 44 -10.09 5.44 -8.39
N LEU A 45 -10.01 4.21 -7.89
CA LEU A 45 -9.38 3.88 -6.62
C LEU A 45 -7.89 3.53 -6.79
N PHE A 46 -7.12 3.82 -5.76
CA PHE A 46 -5.77 3.28 -5.59
C PHE A 46 -5.65 2.59 -4.25
N ALA A 47 -4.78 1.58 -4.17
CA ALA A 47 -4.52 0.85 -2.94
C ALA A 47 -3.01 0.77 -2.66
N VAL A 48 -2.66 0.63 -1.37
CA VAL A 48 -1.33 0.23 -0.95
C VAL A 48 -1.41 -1.20 -0.45
N VAL A 49 -0.80 -2.13 -1.17
CA VAL A 49 -0.81 -3.56 -0.87
C VAL A 49 0.55 -4.02 -0.39
N HIS A 50 0.58 -4.89 0.63
CA HIS A 50 1.80 -5.54 1.08
C HIS A 50 1.88 -6.96 0.50
N PHE A 51 2.74 -7.12 -0.50
CA PHE A 51 2.90 -8.37 -1.23
C PHE A 51 4.37 -8.69 -1.46
N ALA A 52 4.75 -9.95 -1.32
CA ALA A 52 6.14 -10.42 -1.43
C ALA A 52 7.15 -9.57 -0.61
N SER A 53 6.79 -9.27 0.65
CA SER A 53 7.60 -8.46 1.59
C SER A 53 7.93 -7.04 1.13
N LYS A 54 7.16 -6.50 0.17
CA LYS A 54 7.24 -5.12 -0.31
C LYS A 54 5.86 -4.48 -0.30
N GLN A 55 5.83 -3.16 -0.18
CA GLN A 55 4.61 -2.38 -0.32
C GLN A 55 4.55 -1.82 -1.74
N TRP A 56 3.37 -1.93 -2.36
CA TRP A 56 3.13 -1.46 -3.71
C TRP A 56 1.96 -0.49 -3.70
N LYS A 57 2.15 0.70 -4.29
CA LYS A 57 1.05 1.59 -4.65
C LYS A 57 0.50 1.11 -5.99
N VAL A 58 -0.77 0.77 -6.04
CA VAL A 58 -1.39 0.12 -7.19
C VAL A 58 -2.72 0.77 -7.52
N THR A 59 -3.04 0.82 -8.81
CA THR A 59 -4.37 1.19 -9.32
C THR A 59 -4.91 0.06 -10.21
N SER A 60 -6.18 0.14 -10.59
CA SER A 60 -6.75 -0.79 -11.57
C SER A 60 -5.92 -0.80 -12.86
N GLU A 61 -5.74 -1.97 -13.45
CA GLU A 61 -4.99 -2.22 -14.70
C GLU A 61 -3.47 -2.05 -14.66
N ASP A 62 -2.90 -1.70 -13.50
CA ASP A 62 -1.44 -1.56 -13.36
C ASP A 62 -0.71 -2.89 -13.39
N LEU A 63 0.56 -2.83 -13.82
CA LEU A 63 1.49 -3.96 -13.82
C LEU A 63 2.48 -3.86 -12.66
N ILE A 64 2.71 -4.98 -11.99
CA ILE A 64 3.65 -5.11 -10.89
C ILE A 64 4.62 -6.24 -11.22
N MET A 65 5.92 -5.92 -11.23
CA MET A 65 6.98 -6.91 -11.40
C MET A 65 7.62 -7.23 -10.05
N MET A 66 7.75 -8.52 -9.75
CA MET A 66 8.31 -9.00 -8.49
C MET A 66 9.34 -10.10 -8.70
N ASP A 67 10.44 -10.02 -7.95
CA ASP A 67 11.54 -11.01 -7.96
C ASP A 67 11.19 -12.19 -7.04
N ASN A 68 10.09 -12.88 -7.30
CA ASN A 68 9.69 -14.06 -6.55
C ASN A 68 9.00 -15.08 -7.47
N VAL A 69 9.10 -16.36 -7.10
CA VAL A 69 8.37 -17.44 -7.75
C VAL A 69 7.03 -17.59 -7.05
N LEU A 70 5.95 -17.43 -7.80
CA LEU A 70 4.61 -17.80 -7.35
C LEU A 70 4.26 -19.20 -7.85
N GLU A 71 3.57 -19.98 -7.03
CA GLU A 71 3.07 -21.32 -7.39
C GLU A 71 1.88 -21.26 -8.36
N ALA A 72 1.19 -20.12 -8.45
CA ALA A 72 0.06 -19.89 -9.36
C ALA A 72 0.49 -19.86 -10.84
N GLU A 73 -0.31 -20.40 -11.75
CA GLU A 73 -0.02 -20.45 -13.19
C GLU A 73 -0.29 -19.11 -13.89
N CYS A 74 0.23 -18.94 -15.10
CA CYS A 74 -0.08 -17.76 -15.92
C CYS A 74 -1.57 -17.80 -16.29
N GLY A 75 -2.30 -16.72 -16.00
CA GLY A 75 -3.75 -16.61 -16.15
C GLY A 75 -4.52 -16.72 -14.83
N ASP A 76 -3.91 -17.23 -13.76
CA ASP A 76 -4.59 -17.39 -12.48
C ASP A 76 -4.93 -16.06 -11.83
N ARG A 77 -6.10 -16.01 -11.19
CA ARG A 77 -6.58 -14.86 -10.41
C ARG A 77 -6.22 -15.03 -8.93
N ILE A 78 -5.51 -14.06 -8.38
CA ILE A 78 -5.05 -14.02 -7.01
C ILE A 78 -5.73 -12.87 -6.28
N ARG A 79 -6.30 -13.14 -5.11
CA ARG A 79 -6.79 -12.09 -4.20
C ARG A 79 -5.65 -11.63 -3.30
N MET A 80 -5.34 -10.34 -3.32
CA MET A 80 -4.37 -9.74 -2.40
C MET A 80 -5.04 -9.43 -1.06
N GLU A 81 -4.70 -10.17 -0.01
CA GLU A 81 -5.35 -10.02 1.30
C GLU A 81 -4.85 -8.84 2.13
N LYS A 82 -3.57 -8.49 1.99
CA LYS A 82 -2.92 -7.49 2.85
C LYS A 82 -2.98 -6.11 2.20
N VAL A 83 -4.09 -5.41 2.42
CA VAL A 83 -4.27 -4.01 2.01
C VAL A 83 -4.07 -3.10 3.22
N LEU A 84 -3.21 -2.11 3.09
CA LEU A 84 -2.88 -1.15 4.16
C LEU A 84 -3.74 0.10 4.05
N LEU A 85 -3.96 0.56 2.82
CA LEU A 85 -4.65 1.80 2.52
C LEU A 85 -5.42 1.65 1.21
N VAL A 86 -6.60 2.27 1.15
CA VAL A 86 -7.32 2.52 -0.10
C VAL A 86 -7.71 3.98 -0.16
N GLY A 87 -7.48 4.62 -1.30
CA GLY A 87 -7.83 6.02 -1.53
C GLY A 87 -8.69 6.19 -2.77
N ALA A 88 -9.69 7.05 -2.62
CA ALA A 88 -10.43 7.68 -3.69
C ALA A 88 -9.94 9.14 -3.86
N ASP A 89 -10.65 9.93 -4.65
CA ASP A 89 -10.39 11.37 -4.81
C ASP A 89 -10.74 12.14 -3.52
N ASP A 90 -11.93 11.86 -2.96
CA ASP A 90 -12.49 12.63 -1.83
C ASP A 90 -12.25 12.00 -0.45
N PHE A 91 -11.88 10.71 -0.38
CA PHE A 91 -11.69 10.01 0.90
C PHE A 91 -10.56 8.99 0.84
N THR A 92 -9.99 8.70 2.02
CA THR A 92 -8.95 7.67 2.19
C THR A 92 -9.24 6.81 3.40
N LEU A 93 -9.17 5.49 3.23
CA LEU A 93 -9.31 4.50 4.29
C LEU A 93 -7.92 3.97 4.64
N ILE A 94 -7.54 4.10 5.92
CA ILE A 94 -6.22 3.70 6.42
C ILE A 94 -6.40 2.61 7.48
N GLY A 95 -5.73 1.47 7.28
CA GLY A 95 -5.74 0.35 8.20
C GLY A 95 -4.90 0.56 9.45
N ARG A 96 -5.13 -0.27 10.47
CA ARG A 96 -4.33 -0.31 11.71
C ARG A 96 -3.90 -1.74 12.03
N PRO A 97 -2.83 -2.28 11.40
CA PRO A 97 -2.12 -1.75 10.23
C PRO A 97 -2.77 -2.15 8.89
N LEU A 98 -3.69 -3.12 8.89
CA LEU A 98 -4.38 -3.61 7.68
C LEU A 98 -5.85 -3.20 7.71
N LEU A 99 -6.45 -3.10 6.52
CA LEU A 99 -7.90 -2.98 6.36
C LEU A 99 -8.58 -4.35 6.45
N GLY A 100 -9.85 -4.35 6.83
CA GLY A 100 -10.65 -5.57 6.94
C GLY A 100 -10.83 -6.24 5.58
N LYS A 101 -10.83 -7.58 5.55
CA LYS A 101 -11.05 -8.38 4.32
C LYS A 101 -12.46 -8.19 3.75
N ASP A 102 -13.42 -7.84 4.59
CA ASP A 102 -14.82 -7.64 4.17
C ASP A 102 -15.01 -6.25 3.54
N LEU A 103 -14.14 -5.30 3.87
CA LEU A 103 -14.20 -3.92 3.40
C LEU A 103 -13.59 -3.75 2.01
N VAL A 104 -12.49 -4.46 1.72
CA VAL A 104 -11.71 -4.28 0.48
C VAL A 104 -11.37 -5.60 -0.18
N ARG A 105 -11.51 -5.64 -1.51
CA ARG A 105 -11.07 -6.75 -2.34
C ARG A 105 -10.18 -6.24 -3.48
N VAL A 106 -8.92 -6.66 -3.48
CA VAL A 106 -7.99 -6.40 -4.58
C VAL A 106 -7.72 -7.71 -5.31
N GLU A 107 -8.03 -7.75 -6.59
CA GLU A 107 -7.77 -8.91 -7.46
C GLU A 107 -6.64 -8.61 -8.44
N ALA A 108 -5.76 -9.58 -8.62
CA ALA A 108 -4.68 -9.53 -9.58
C ALA A 108 -4.64 -10.80 -10.43
N THR A 109 -4.10 -10.71 -11.63
CA THR A 109 -3.83 -11.85 -12.51
C THR A 109 -2.34 -12.02 -12.74
N VAL A 110 -1.88 -13.27 -12.78
CA VAL A 110 -0.52 -13.58 -13.23
C VAL A 110 -0.48 -13.49 -14.75
N ILE A 111 0.32 -12.59 -15.31
CA ILE A 111 0.48 -12.50 -16.77
C ILE A 111 1.62 -13.39 -17.23
N GLU A 112 2.80 -13.17 -16.66
CA GLU A 112 4.04 -13.74 -17.16
C GLU A 112 4.95 -14.15 -16.01
N LYS A 113 5.68 -15.25 -16.22
CA LYS A 113 6.83 -15.65 -15.42
C LYS A 113 8.05 -15.61 -16.32
N THR A 114 9.01 -14.77 -15.96
CA THR A 114 10.18 -14.48 -16.77
C THR A 114 11.44 -14.52 -15.91
N GLU A 115 12.60 -14.38 -16.55
CA GLU A 115 13.88 -14.30 -15.87
C GLU A 115 14.42 -12.87 -15.96
N SER A 116 15.07 -12.42 -14.88
CA SER A 116 15.70 -11.11 -14.84
C SER A 116 16.83 -11.03 -15.86
N TRP A 117 17.16 -9.82 -16.30
CA TRP A 117 18.40 -9.60 -17.03
C TRP A 117 19.61 -10.13 -16.22
N PRO A 118 20.64 -10.70 -16.89
CA PRO A 118 21.76 -11.33 -16.21
C PRO A 118 22.61 -10.32 -15.45
N LYS A 119 22.51 -10.33 -14.12
CA LYS A 119 23.25 -9.44 -13.24
C LYS A 119 24.66 -9.99 -12.98
N ILE A 120 25.67 -9.21 -13.30
CA ILE A 120 27.07 -9.58 -13.06
C ILE A 120 27.48 -9.14 -11.65
N ASN A 121 27.85 -10.10 -10.80
CA ASN A 121 28.46 -9.87 -9.49
C ASN A 121 29.95 -10.20 -9.57
N MET A 122 30.78 -9.16 -9.62
CA MET A 122 32.24 -9.29 -9.69
C MET A 122 32.86 -8.83 -8.37
N ARG A 123 33.66 -9.70 -7.74
CA ARG A 123 34.44 -9.40 -6.55
C ARG A 123 35.93 -9.45 -6.90
N PHE A 124 36.65 -8.40 -6.54
CA PHE A 124 38.07 -8.26 -6.83
C PHE A 124 38.81 -7.72 -5.60
N GLN A 125 39.97 -8.29 -5.27
CA GLN A 125 40.89 -7.74 -4.27
C GLN A 125 42.27 -7.55 -4.88
N LYS A 126 42.74 -6.29 -4.86
CA LYS A 126 44.04 -5.89 -5.40
C LYS A 126 45.18 -6.63 -4.67
N ARG A 127 46.20 -7.08 -5.42
CA ARG A 127 47.42 -7.74 -4.90
C ARG A 127 47.18 -9.03 -4.09
N ARG A 128 45.96 -9.59 -4.12
CA ARG A 128 45.60 -10.83 -3.41
C ARG A 128 45.27 -12.00 -4.35
N ASN A 129 45.54 -11.84 -5.65
CA ASN A 129 45.15 -12.79 -6.70
C ASN A 129 43.69 -13.27 -6.56
N TYR A 130 42.80 -12.37 -6.14
CA TYR A 130 41.40 -12.69 -5.85
C TYR A 130 40.51 -11.94 -6.84
N GLN A 131 39.93 -12.69 -7.76
CA GLN A 131 38.93 -12.22 -8.71
C GLN A 131 37.88 -13.32 -8.89
N ARG A 132 36.62 -13.01 -8.60
CA ARG A 132 35.49 -13.94 -8.78
C ARG A 132 34.37 -13.22 -9.52
N LYS A 133 33.87 -13.83 -10.60
CA LYS A 133 32.71 -13.35 -11.36
C LYS A 133 31.58 -14.38 -11.22
N ARG A 134 30.40 -13.94 -10.84
CA ARG A 134 29.17 -14.74 -10.82
C ARG A 134 28.11 -14.00 -11.62
N ILE A 135 27.45 -14.68 -12.54
CA ILE A 135 26.27 -14.17 -13.23
C ILE A 135 25.06 -14.70 -12.44
N ILE A 136 24.13 -13.81 -12.12
CA ILE A 136 22.93 -14.12 -11.35
C ILE A 136 21.73 -13.71 -12.19
N VAL A 137 20.82 -14.66 -12.39
CA VAL A 137 19.54 -14.48 -13.05
C VAL A 137 18.50 -14.89 -12.03
N ASN A 138 17.57 -13.98 -11.71
CA ASN A 138 16.52 -14.22 -10.74
C ASN A 138 15.20 -14.48 -11.48
N PRO A 139 14.36 -15.42 -11.01
CA PRO A 139 13.01 -15.55 -11.52
C PRO A 139 12.17 -14.33 -11.14
N GLN A 140 11.36 -13.87 -12.08
CA GLN A 140 10.47 -12.73 -11.96
C GLN A 140 9.04 -13.13 -12.34
N THR A 141 8.07 -12.56 -11.65
CA THR A 141 6.65 -12.72 -11.99
C THR A 141 6.04 -11.34 -12.23
N VAL A 142 5.22 -11.22 -13.27
CA VAL A 142 4.46 -10.02 -13.59
C VAL A 142 3.00 -10.26 -13.26
N LEU A 143 2.47 -9.41 -12.38
CA LEU A 143 1.07 -9.38 -12.01
C LEU A 143 0.39 -8.16 -12.63
N ARG A 144 -0.86 -8.29 -13.04
CA ARG A 144 -1.75 -7.18 -13.37
C ARG A 144 -2.84 -7.04 -12.34
N ILE A 145 -3.05 -5.84 -11.84
CA ILE A 145 -4.21 -5.56 -10.99
C ILE A 145 -5.45 -5.47 -11.87
N ASN A 146 -6.46 -6.27 -11.56
CA ASN A 146 -7.72 -6.28 -12.29
C ASN A 146 -8.65 -5.20 -11.72
N THR A 147 -9.05 -5.39 -10.46
CA THR A 147 -10.05 -4.56 -9.79
C THR A 147 -9.65 -4.29 -8.34
N ILE A 148 -10.10 -3.15 -7.85
CA ILE A 148 -10.01 -2.73 -6.44
C ILE A 148 -11.44 -2.37 -6.05
N ASP A 149 -12.09 -3.26 -5.32
CA ASP A 149 -13.48 -3.10 -4.90
C ASP A 149 -13.54 -2.74 -3.41
N ILE A 150 -14.45 -1.83 -3.06
CA ILE A 150 -14.74 -1.43 -1.68
C ILE A 150 -16.21 -1.74 -1.38
N PHE A 151 -16.49 -2.24 -0.19
CA PHE A 151 -17.84 -2.56 0.27
C PHE A 151 -18.30 -1.60 1.39
N PRO A 152 -19.60 -1.26 1.47
CA PRO A 152 -20.13 -0.36 2.50
C PRO A 152 -20.30 -1.09 3.84
N SER A 153 -19.18 -1.40 4.50
CA SER A 153 -19.13 -2.10 5.79
C SER A 153 -18.35 -1.30 6.84
N LEU A 154 -18.39 0.03 6.76
CA LEU A 154 -17.77 0.90 7.75
C LEU A 154 -18.66 0.97 9.00
N SER A 155 -18.04 0.70 10.16
CA SER A 155 -18.67 0.78 11.49
C SER A 155 -18.16 1.98 12.27
#